data_AF-A0A942YQ27-F1
#
_entry.id   AF-A0A942YQ27-F1
#
_cell.length_a   1.000
_cell.length_b   1.000
_cell.length_c   1.000
_cell.angle_alpha   90.00
_cell.angle_beta   90.00
_cell.angle_gamma   90.00
#
_symmetry.space_group_name_H-M   'P 1'
#
loop_
_entity.id
_entity.type
_entity.pdbx_description
1 polymer ?
#
loop_
_entity_poly.entity_id
_entity_poly.type
_entity_poly.pdbx_seq_one_letter_code
_entity_poly.pdbx_strand_id
1 'polypeptide(L)'
;MKKLLFLIMATLLLTAACSNGEQPTNKKDVAVENNASETSEAAKFPEYSIVKEYIPNATYKESLESDNDDERVILFENANGKSFKSSYLKTRNILQIRDLEEDRLTYNKIFRPEK
;
A
#
# COMPACT_ATOMS: atom_id res chain seq x y z
N MET A 1 -19.54 -30.03 -9.70
CA MET A 1 -20.82 -29.67 -9.06
C MET A 1 -20.78 -30.08 -7.60
N LYS A 2 -20.93 -29.12 -6.68
CA LYS A 2 -21.58 -29.30 -5.38
C LYS A 2 -21.84 -27.90 -4.84
N LYS A 3 -23.10 -27.50 -4.94
CA LYS A 3 -23.64 -26.20 -4.54
C LYS A 3 -23.71 -26.22 -3.01
N LEU A 4 -23.02 -25.30 -2.35
CA LEU A 4 -23.20 -25.11 -0.90
C LEU A 4 -24.25 -24.01 -0.71
N LEU A 5 -25.42 -24.47 -0.31
CA LEU A 5 -26.62 -23.70 -0.01
C LEU A 5 -26.47 -23.14 1.40
N PHE A 6 -26.34 -21.82 1.55
CA PHE A 6 -26.50 -21.16 2.84
C PHE A 6 -27.87 -20.49 2.89
N LEU A 7 -28.74 -21.10 3.69
CA LEU A 7 -30.10 -20.65 3.99
C LEU A 7 -30.13 -20.37 5.49
N ILE A 8 -30.09 -19.09 5.90
CA ILE A 8 -30.44 -18.67 7.26
C ILE A 8 -31.23 -17.36 7.19
N MET A 9 -32.55 -17.56 7.17
CA MET A 9 -33.58 -16.93 7.99
C MET A 9 -33.46 -15.44 8.39
N ALA A 10 -34.50 -14.71 8.01
CA ALA A 10 -35.04 -13.49 8.63
C ALA A 10 -35.06 -13.59 10.18
N THR A 11 -34.92 -12.52 10.95
CA THR A 11 -35.97 -11.51 11.12
C THR A 11 -35.45 -10.22 11.78
N LEU A 12 -35.83 -9.10 11.14
CA LEU A 12 -36.47 -7.91 11.70
C LEU A 12 -36.39 -7.66 13.23
N LEU A 13 -35.66 -6.62 13.62
CA LEU A 13 -36.04 -5.74 14.73
C LEU A 13 -35.81 -4.28 14.30
N LEU A 14 -36.89 -3.62 13.89
CA LEU A 14 -36.98 -2.15 13.86
C LEU A 14 -37.15 -1.69 15.30
N THR A 15 -36.16 -0.98 15.84
CA THR A 15 -36.37 -0.07 16.97
C THR A 15 -36.34 1.35 16.42
N ALA A 16 -37.54 1.94 16.32
CA ALA A 16 -37.74 3.36 16.13
C ALA A 16 -37.71 4.05 17.50
N ALA A 17 -36.79 5.00 17.68
CA ALA A 17 -36.93 6.09 18.62
C ALA A 17 -36.20 7.30 18.04
N CYS A 18 -36.95 8.15 17.32
CA CYS A 18 -36.54 9.52 17.05
C CYS A 18 -36.94 10.38 18.26
N SER A 19 -35.98 11.12 18.84
CA SER A 19 -36.28 12.40 19.48
C SER A 19 -35.02 13.26 19.57
N ASN A 20 -35.14 14.43 18.94
CA ASN A 20 -34.43 15.69 19.13
C ASN A 20 -32.95 15.81 18.71
N GLY A 21 -32.77 16.44 17.54
CA GLY A 21 -32.32 17.85 17.52
C GLY A 21 -30.85 18.12 17.23
N GLU A 22 -30.56 18.46 15.97
CA GLU A 22 -29.48 19.33 15.46
C GLU A 22 -28.04 18.79 15.33
N GLN A 23 -27.76 18.25 14.13
CA GLN A 23 -26.80 18.71 13.10
C GLN A 23 -25.31 19.03 13.43
N PRO A 24 -24.38 18.98 12.45
CA PRO A 24 -23.58 17.82 12.11
C PRO A 24 -22.06 18.14 12.21
N THR A 25 -21.26 17.38 12.94
CA THR A 25 -19.80 17.46 12.77
C THR A 25 -19.39 16.54 11.63
N ASN A 26 -19.53 17.11 10.44
CA ASN A 26 -18.96 16.64 9.20
C ASN A 26 -17.43 16.48 9.37
N LYS A 27 -16.98 15.32 9.85
CA LYS A 27 -15.61 14.88 9.62
C LYS A 27 -15.49 14.49 8.16
N LYS A 28 -15.34 15.53 7.33
CA LYS A 28 -14.55 15.41 6.10
C LYS A 28 -13.15 15.05 6.56
N ASP A 29 -12.85 13.76 6.62
CA ASP A 29 -11.48 13.34 6.32
C ASP A 29 -11.28 13.73 4.86
N VAL A 30 -10.75 14.94 4.72
CA VAL A 30 -10.24 15.47 3.47
C VAL A 30 -9.18 14.45 3.07
N ALA A 31 -9.54 13.59 2.10
CA ALA A 31 -8.56 13.05 1.19
C ALA A 31 -7.85 14.27 0.60
N VAL A 32 -6.72 14.61 1.22
CA VAL A 32 -5.80 15.60 0.69
C VAL A 32 -5.21 14.93 -0.54
N GLU A 33 -5.91 15.09 -1.66
CA GLU A 33 -5.30 15.03 -2.99
C GLU A 33 -4.36 16.23 -3.08
N ASN A 34 -3.19 16.10 -2.48
CA ASN A 34 -2.04 16.91 -2.84
C ASN A 34 -1.58 16.42 -4.22
N ASN A 35 -2.24 16.94 -5.26
CA ASN A 35 -1.66 17.10 -6.58
C ASN A 35 -0.60 18.21 -6.54
N ALA A 36 0.40 18.03 -5.68
CA ALA A 36 1.66 18.72 -5.77
C ALA A 36 2.65 17.68 -6.31
N SER A 37 3.38 18.05 -7.35
CA SER A 37 4.52 17.29 -7.86
C SER A 37 5.63 17.31 -6.81
N GLU A 38 5.37 16.73 -5.65
CA GLU A 38 6.37 16.45 -4.64
C GLU A 38 7.19 15.27 -5.13
N THR A 39 8.49 15.50 -5.26
CA THR A 39 9.42 14.39 -5.50
C THR A 39 9.22 13.39 -4.37
N SER A 40 8.82 12.17 -4.71
CA SER A 40 8.55 11.11 -3.73
C SER A 40 9.71 11.01 -2.74
N GLU A 41 9.40 10.89 -1.45
CA GLU A 41 10.41 10.63 -0.42
C GLU A 41 11.22 9.37 -0.74
N ALA A 42 10.58 8.38 -1.37
CA ALA A 42 11.25 7.16 -1.80
C ALA A 42 12.38 7.41 -2.81
N ALA A 43 12.25 8.45 -3.66
CA ALA A 43 13.25 8.79 -4.67
C ALA A 43 14.59 9.27 -4.07
N LYS A 44 14.62 9.59 -2.78
CA LYS A 44 15.85 9.97 -2.06
C LYS A 44 16.70 8.76 -1.71
N PHE A 45 16.12 7.55 -1.73
CA PHE A 45 16.82 6.35 -1.31
C PHE A 45 17.65 5.77 -2.46
N PRO A 46 18.88 5.32 -2.18
CA PRO A 46 19.80 4.88 -3.21
C PRO A 46 19.30 3.61 -3.94
N GLU A 47 18.46 2.80 -3.29
CA GLU A 47 17.84 1.61 -3.90
C GLU A 47 16.68 1.92 -4.86
N TYR A 48 16.17 3.16 -4.88
CA TYR A 48 14.96 3.51 -5.62
C TYR A 48 15.07 3.26 -7.13
N SER A 49 16.22 3.58 -7.72
CA SER A 49 16.47 3.36 -9.15
C SER A 49 16.28 1.91 -9.53
N ILE A 50 16.87 0.99 -8.76
CA ILE A 50 16.70 -0.46 -8.97
C ILE A 50 15.24 -0.85 -8.79
N VAL A 51 14.54 -0.33 -7.78
CA VAL A 51 13.11 -0.64 -7.62
C VAL A 51 12.31 -0.27 -8.87
N LYS A 52 12.58 0.91 -9.45
CA LYS A 52 11.91 1.38 -10.68
C LYS A 52 12.26 0.57 -11.94
N GLU A 53 13.40 -0.12 -11.97
CA GLU A 53 13.75 -1.03 -13.07
C GLU A 53 12.98 -2.36 -13.02
N TYR A 54 12.59 -2.81 -11.83
CA TYR A 54 11.98 -4.13 -11.61
C TYR A 54 10.47 -4.11 -11.43
N ILE A 55 9.85 -2.93 -11.27
CA ILE A 55 8.39 -2.79 -11.30
C ILE A 55 7.94 -2.25 -12.67
N PRO A 56 6.72 -2.57 -13.13
CA PRO A 56 6.19 -2.02 -14.37
C PRO A 56 6.25 -0.49 -14.41
N ASN A 57 6.47 0.08 -15.59
CA ASN A 57 6.41 1.53 -15.75
C ASN A 57 4.95 2.00 -15.70
N ALA A 58 4.53 2.47 -14.53
CA ALA A 58 3.21 3.01 -14.26
C ALA A 58 3.29 4.08 -13.16
N THR A 59 2.19 4.82 -12.97
CA THR A 59 2.04 5.74 -11.85
C THR A 59 1.66 4.96 -10.60
N TYR A 60 2.51 5.03 -9.57
CA TYR A 60 2.27 4.43 -8.27
C TYR A 60 2.16 5.53 -7.22
N LYS A 61 1.23 5.36 -6.28
CA LYS A 61 1.31 5.99 -4.97
C LYS A 61 2.34 5.22 -4.15
N GLU A 62 3.24 5.93 -3.53
CA GLU A 62 4.36 5.37 -2.77
C GLU A 62 4.15 5.67 -1.28
N SER A 63 4.25 4.64 -0.44
CA SER A 63 4.09 4.73 1.02
C SER A 63 5.32 4.16 1.71
N LEU A 64 5.97 4.97 2.55
CA LEU A 64 7.06 4.51 3.41
C LEU A 64 6.47 3.86 4.66
N GLU A 65 6.47 2.53 4.70
CA GLU A 65 5.87 1.75 5.80
C GLU A 65 6.84 1.62 6.98
N SER A 66 8.15 1.61 6.72
CA SER A 66 9.19 1.52 7.74
C SER A 66 10.51 2.10 7.21
N ASP A 67 11.24 2.82 8.06
CA ASP A 67 12.64 3.21 7.84
C ASP A 67 13.36 3.27 9.19
N ASN A 68 13.96 2.16 9.60
CA ASN A 68 14.69 2.03 10.87
C ASN A 68 16.11 1.48 10.62
N ASP A 69 16.91 1.25 11.65
CA ASP A 69 18.31 0.82 11.48
C ASP A 69 18.46 -0.56 10.79
N ASP A 70 17.43 -1.41 10.89
CA ASP A 70 17.45 -2.77 10.35
C ASP A 70 16.94 -2.83 8.91
N GLU A 71 15.83 -2.14 8.63
CA GLU A 71 15.13 -2.24 7.36
C GLU A 71 14.48 -0.94 6.90
N ARG A 72 14.25 -0.89 5.58
CA ARG A 72 13.35 0.07 4.95
C ARG A 72 12.33 -0.67 4.10
N VAL A 73 11.06 -0.33 4.26
CA VAL A 73 9.96 -0.94 3.52
C VAL A 73 9.15 0.14 2.83
N ILE A 74 8.99 -0.01 1.51
CA ILE A 74 8.23 0.93 0.68
C ILE A 74 7.18 0.14 -0.09
N LEU A 75 5.93 0.56 0.03
CA LEU A 75 4.80 0.02 -0.70
C LEU A 75 4.50 0.91 -1.91
N PHE A 76 4.27 0.29 -3.07
CA PHE A 76 3.93 0.94 -4.33
C PHE A 76 2.58 0.42 -4.78
N GLU A 77 1.55 1.26 -4.79
CA GLU A 77 0.19 0.88 -5.18
C GLU A 77 -0.28 1.73 -6.36
N ASN A 78 -0.92 1.13 -7.35
CA ASN A 78 -1.56 1.88 -8.43
C ASN A 78 -3.08 1.73 -8.42
N ALA A 79 -3.75 2.58 -9.19
CA ALA A 79 -5.21 2.60 -9.27
C ALA A 79 -5.82 1.30 -9.85
N ASN A 80 -5.02 0.46 -10.50
CA ASN A 80 -5.47 -0.82 -11.06
C ASN A 80 -5.42 -1.98 -10.03
N GLY A 81 -5.02 -1.70 -8.79
CA GLY A 81 -4.83 -2.71 -7.74
C GLY A 81 -3.42 -3.30 -7.69
N LYS A 82 -2.55 -2.97 -8.67
CA LYS A 82 -1.19 -3.51 -8.67
C LYS A 82 -0.40 -2.94 -7.52
N SER A 83 0.19 -3.85 -6.77
CA SER A 83 0.96 -3.51 -5.58
C SER A 83 2.30 -4.25 -5.55
N PHE A 84 3.35 -3.50 -5.28
CA PHE A 84 4.70 -4.01 -5.11
C PHE A 84 5.23 -3.57 -3.75
N LYS A 85 6.01 -4.43 -3.10
CA LYS A 85 6.73 -4.09 -1.87
C LYS A 85 8.22 -4.19 -2.09
N SER A 86 8.92 -3.09 -1.83
CA SER A 86 10.37 -3.08 -1.65
C SER A 86 10.70 -3.29 -0.17
N SER A 87 11.65 -4.17 0.13
CA SER A 87 12.22 -4.35 1.46
C SER A 87 13.74 -4.34 1.35
N TYR A 88 14.37 -3.29 1.88
CA TYR A 88 15.80 -3.15 1.96
C TYR A 88 16.28 -3.50 3.37
N LEU A 89 16.93 -4.65 3.51
CA LEU A 89 17.56 -5.12 4.75
C LEU A 89 18.95 -4.46 4.87
N LYS A 90 19.04 -3.38 5.65
CA LYS A 90 20.24 -2.52 5.75
C LYS A 90 21.43 -3.26 6.32
N THR A 91 21.21 -4.07 7.36
CA THR A 91 22.27 -4.85 8.03
C THR A 91 22.98 -5.83 7.11
N ARG A 92 22.29 -6.30 6.06
CA ARG A 92 22.80 -7.28 5.09
C ARG A 92 23.05 -6.68 3.71
N ASN A 93 22.70 -5.41 3.53
CA ASN A 93 22.62 -4.73 2.25
C ASN A 93 21.86 -5.58 1.21
N ILE A 94 20.69 -6.12 1.55
CA ILE A 94 19.88 -6.94 0.62
C ILE A 94 18.63 -6.16 0.26
N LEU A 95 18.40 -5.97 -1.04
CA LEU A 95 17.14 -5.44 -1.56
C LEU A 95 16.27 -6.59 -2.05
N GLN A 96 15.02 -6.58 -1.62
CA GLN A 96 13.97 -7.49 -2.06
C GLN A 96 12.83 -6.69 -2.69
N ILE A 97 12.30 -7.17 -3.82
CA ILE A 97 11.11 -6.62 -4.46
C ILE A 97 10.13 -7.75 -4.68
N ARG A 98 8.91 -7.59 -4.18
CA ARG A 98 7.83 -8.58 -4.31
C ARG A 98 6.64 -7.95 -5.02
N ASP A 99 6.13 -8.66 -6.01
CA ASP A 99 4.80 -8.48 -6.58
C ASP A 99 3.78 -9.07 -5.60
N LEU A 100 2.91 -8.24 -5.04
CA LEU A 100 1.94 -8.67 -4.03
C LEU A 100 0.68 -9.28 -4.66
N GLU A 101 0.39 -8.97 -5.93
CA GLU A 101 -0.75 -9.57 -6.64
C GLU A 101 -0.44 -11.03 -7.02
N GLU A 102 0.76 -11.25 -7.56
CA GLU A 102 1.20 -12.59 -8.00
C GLU A 102 1.92 -13.38 -6.90
N ASP A 103 2.04 -12.82 -5.69
CA ASP A 103 2.86 -13.33 -4.58
C ASP A 103 4.26 -13.81 -5.01
N ARG A 104 4.92 -13.03 -5.86
CA ARG A 104 6.18 -13.39 -6.51
C ARG A 104 7.32 -12.47 -6.11
N LEU A 105 8.46 -13.05 -5.72
CA LEU A 105 9.71 -12.31 -5.53
C LEU A 105 10.34 -12.01 -6.89
N THR A 106 10.34 -10.73 -7.30
CA THR A 106 10.87 -10.27 -8.59
C THR A 106 12.35 -9.89 -8.52
N TYR A 107 12.83 -9.53 -7.33
CA TYR A 107 14.23 -9.22 -7.08
C TYR A 107 14.64 -9.63 -5.66
N ASN A 108 15.86 -10.18 -5.51
CA ASN A 108 16.47 -10.49 -4.22
C ASN A 108 17.99 -10.62 -4.37
N LYS A 109 18.70 -9.51 -4.19
CA LYS A 109 20.16 -9.47 -4.33
C LYS A 109 20.78 -8.50 -3.35
N ILE A 110 22.10 -8.64 -3.16
CA ILE A 110 22.89 -7.65 -2.44
C ILE A 110 22.81 -6.33 -3.21
N PHE A 111 22.31 -5.30 -2.55
CA PHE A 111 22.33 -3.94 -3.01
C PHE A 111 23.72 -3.33 -2.80
N ARG A 112 24.28 -2.76 -3.86
CA ARG A 112 25.50 -1.97 -3.80
C ARG A 112 25.16 -0.61 -4.41
N PRO A 113 25.09 0.47 -3.62
CA PRO A 113 24.94 1.79 -4.20
C PRO A 113 26.16 2.05 -5.08
N GLU A 114 25.94 2.38 -6.36
CA GLU A 114 27.02 2.89 -7.20
C GLU A 114 27.49 4.23 -6.58
N LYS A 115 28.82 4.38 -6.47
CA LYS A 115 29.46 5.52 -5.81
C LYS A 115 29.47 6.76 -6.69
#